data_AF-A0A660ZQR0-F1
#
_entry.id   AF-A0A660ZQR0-F1
#
_cell.length_a   1.000
_cell.length_b   1.000
_cell.length_c   1.000
_cell.angle_alpha   90.00
_cell.angle_beta   90.00
_cell.angle_gamma   90.00
#
_symmetry.space_group_name_H-M   'P 1'
#
loop_
_entity.id
_entity.type
_entity.pdbx_description
1 polymer ?
#
loop_
_entity_poly.entity_id
_entity_poly.type
_entity_poly.pdbx_seq_one_letter_code
_entity_poly.pdbx_strand_id
1 'polypeptide(L)'
;MQYRSVEQLGSDAQRIVRGTVVDVRPHWNESHTRIFTETSVNIAEDYKGDGSTTVRLLQFGGVVDGIRMTVAGALDWNIGEEVILFIEASLPGRHRVSGFNQGKYSVEHDPVTGLSIVRQAGFSPAELVGAPLDEFRTRMPLGELLERALPSDEGGR
;
A
#
# COMPACT_ATOMS: atom_id res chain seq x y z
N MET A 1 -5.28 13.52 7.17
CA MET A 1 -3.91 13.04 6.86
C MET A 1 -3.35 13.94 5.77
N GLN A 2 -2.04 14.24 5.75
CA GLN A 2 -1.46 15.01 4.66
C GLN A 2 -1.36 14.13 3.41
N TYR A 3 -1.84 14.63 2.27
CA TYR A 3 -1.70 13.98 0.98
C TYR A 3 -0.23 13.94 0.54
N ARG A 4 0.19 12.81 -0.05
CA ARG A 4 1.47 12.66 -0.76
C ARG A 4 1.18 12.25 -2.20
N SER A 5 1.85 12.89 -3.15
CA SER A 5 1.76 12.50 -4.56
C SER A 5 2.43 11.14 -4.82
N VAL A 6 2.15 10.52 -5.95
CA VAL A 6 2.78 9.24 -6.35
C VAL A 6 4.31 9.38 -6.43
N GLU A 7 4.77 10.52 -6.93
CA GLU A 7 6.17 10.89 -7.08
C GLU A 7 6.84 10.98 -5.69
N GLN A 8 6.18 11.60 -4.71
CA GLN A 8 6.66 11.66 -3.33
C GLN A 8 6.67 10.28 -2.68
N LEU A 9 5.61 9.48 -2.84
CA LEU A 9 5.59 8.09 -2.34
C LEU A 9 6.73 7.27 -2.96
N GLY A 10 6.97 7.42 -4.26
CA GLY A 10 8.03 6.73 -4.98
C GLY A 10 9.43 7.14 -4.53
N SER A 11 9.65 8.42 -4.28
CA SER A 11 10.90 8.96 -3.71
C SER A 11 11.16 8.39 -2.31
N ASP A 12 10.16 8.43 -1.43
CA ASP A 12 10.26 8.00 -0.04
C ASP A 12 10.36 6.48 0.12
N ALA A 13 9.78 5.71 -0.82
CA ALA A 13 9.80 4.26 -0.78
C ALA A 13 11.21 3.70 -0.98
N GLN A 14 11.61 2.79 -0.10
CA GLN A 14 12.84 2.02 -0.28
C GLN A 14 12.62 0.83 -1.21
N ARG A 15 11.39 0.30 -1.22
CA ARG A 15 11.02 -0.84 -2.04
C ARG A 15 9.63 -0.63 -2.65
N ILE A 16 9.48 -0.90 -3.94
CA ILE A 16 8.18 -0.87 -4.63
C ILE A 16 7.96 -2.24 -5.22
N VAL A 17 6.88 -2.91 -4.85
CA VAL A 17 6.66 -4.33 -5.15
C VAL A 17 5.29 -4.62 -5.71
N ARG A 18 5.20 -5.66 -6.53
CA ARG A 18 3.96 -6.37 -6.89
C ARG A 18 3.86 -7.65 -6.09
N GLY A 19 2.70 -7.93 -5.52
CA GLY A 19 2.49 -9.18 -4.79
C GLY A 19 1.03 -9.57 -4.60
N THR A 20 0.84 -10.73 -3.98
CA THR A 20 -0.48 -11.27 -3.62
C THR A 20 -0.58 -11.38 -2.11
N VAL A 21 -1.69 -10.90 -1.56
CA VAL A 21 -2.00 -11.06 -0.13
C VAL A 21 -2.34 -12.52 0.15
N VAL A 22 -1.60 -13.14 1.07
CA VAL A 22 -1.74 -14.57 1.40
C VAL A 22 -2.27 -14.83 2.80
N ASP A 23 -2.16 -13.85 3.71
CA ASP A 23 -2.70 -13.96 5.06
C ASP A 23 -3.08 -12.58 5.61
N VAL A 24 -4.17 -12.52 6.39
CA VAL A 24 -4.64 -11.32 7.08
C VAL A 24 -5.15 -11.75 8.46
N ARG A 25 -4.37 -11.43 9.49
CA ARG A 25 -4.64 -11.91 10.85
C ARG A 25 -4.75 -10.77 11.86
N PRO A 26 -5.98 -10.43 12.31
CA PRO A 26 -6.17 -9.54 13.43
C PRO A 26 -5.85 -10.26 14.75
N HIS A 27 -5.21 -9.55 15.69
CA HIS A 27 -4.91 -10.05 17.02
C HIS A 27 -4.84 -8.90 18.03
N TRP A 28 -5.12 -9.20 19.29
CA TRP A 28 -4.85 -8.29 20.40
C TRP A 28 -3.35 -8.17 20.64
N ASN A 29 -2.90 -6.98 21.02
CA ASN A 29 -1.59 -6.85 21.65
C ASN A 29 -1.57 -7.55 23.03
N GLU A 30 -0.38 -7.80 23.57
CA GLU A 30 -0.23 -8.53 24.85
C GLU A 30 -1.06 -7.92 25.98
N SER A 31 -1.11 -6.60 26.08
CA SER A 31 -1.89 -5.88 27.10
C SER A 31 -3.40 -5.82 26.82
N HIS A 32 -3.90 -6.38 25.71
CA HIS A 32 -5.32 -6.35 25.30
C HIS A 32 -5.92 -4.93 25.26
N THR A 33 -5.12 -3.95 24.85
CA THR A 33 -5.52 -2.54 24.74
C THR A 33 -5.66 -2.08 23.29
N ARG A 34 -5.07 -2.81 22.34
CA ARG A 34 -5.07 -2.46 20.91
C ARG A 34 -5.19 -3.72 20.07
N ILE A 35 -5.92 -3.62 18.97
CA ILE A 35 -5.96 -4.64 17.92
C ILE A 35 -4.93 -4.28 16.84
N PHE A 36 -4.12 -5.26 16.45
CA PHE A 36 -3.27 -5.18 15.28
C PHE A 36 -3.74 -6.16 14.24
N THR A 37 -3.63 -5.80 12.96
CA THR A 37 -3.78 -6.73 11.84
C THR A 37 -2.42 -6.92 11.20
N GLU A 38 -1.94 -8.17 11.19
CA GLU A 38 -0.75 -8.57 10.43
C GLU A 38 -1.19 -9.09 9.06
N THR A 39 -0.63 -8.52 8.01
CA THR A 39 -0.90 -8.92 6.62
C THR A 39 0.38 -9.47 6.00
N SER A 40 0.33 -10.68 5.46
CA SER A 40 1.44 -11.27 4.71
C SER A 40 1.18 -11.18 3.21
N VAL A 41 2.20 -10.75 2.47
CA VAL A 41 2.16 -10.57 1.02
C VAL A 41 3.33 -11.33 0.40
N ASN A 42 3.04 -12.22 -0.55
CA ASN A 42 4.05 -12.86 -1.36
C ASN A 42 4.39 -11.97 -2.55
N ILE A 43 5.67 -11.65 -2.70
CA ILE A 43 6.19 -10.75 -3.73
C ILE A 43 6.45 -11.55 -5.01
N ALA A 44 5.86 -11.08 -6.10
CA ALA A 44 6.08 -11.61 -7.44
C ALA A 44 7.14 -10.79 -8.21
N GLU A 45 7.21 -9.48 -7.95
CA GLU A 45 8.08 -8.57 -8.69
C GLU A 45 8.51 -7.38 -7.83
N ASP A 46 9.76 -6.96 -8.02
CA ASP A 46 10.37 -5.78 -7.42
C ASP A 46 10.60 -4.72 -8.51
N TYR A 47 9.93 -3.57 -8.41
CA TYR A 47 10.12 -2.44 -9.32
C TYR A 47 11.18 -1.45 -8.83
N LYS A 48 11.39 -1.38 -7.51
CA LYS A 48 12.43 -0.59 -6.87
C LYS A 48 12.93 -1.34 -5.64
N GLY A 49 14.24 -1.29 -5.42
CA GLY A 49 14.91 -2.00 -4.34
C GLY A 49 14.83 -3.51 -4.53
N ASP A 50 15.21 -4.25 -3.48
CA ASP A 50 15.10 -5.70 -3.42
C ASP A 50 14.81 -6.15 -1.98
N GLY A 51 14.52 -7.45 -1.79
CA GLY A 51 14.37 -8.01 -0.46
C GLY A 51 13.70 -9.38 -0.45
N SER A 52 13.15 -9.74 0.71
CA SER A 52 12.44 -11.00 0.93
C SER A 52 11.26 -11.17 -0.05
N THR A 53 11.03 -12.41 -0.51
CA THR A 53 9.87 -12.79 -1.33
C THR A 53 8.57 -12.83 -0.54
N THR A 54 8.62 -12.61 0.77
CA THR A 54 7.44 -12.38 1.61
C THR A 54 7.65 -11.13 2.45
N VAL A 55 6.66 -10.24 2.44
CA VAL A 55 6.61 -9.03 3.27
C VAL A 55 5.48 -9.20 4.30
N ARG A 56 5.79 -8.87 5.56
CA ARG A 56 4.79 -8.76 6.64
C ARG A 56 4.56 -7.30 7.00
N LEU A 57 3.31 -6.90 6.97
CA LEU A 57 2.84 -5.55 7.26
C LEU A 57 2.04 -5.59 8.56
N LEU A 58 2.30 -4.64 9.46
CA LEU A 58 1.54 -4.49 10.70
C LEU A 58 0.72 -3.20 10.68
N GLN A 59 -0.59 -3.32 10.86
CA GLN A 59 -1.54 -2.22 10.86
C GLN A 59 -2.31 -2.15 12.17
N PHE A 60 -2.68 -0.95 12.62
CA PHE A 60 -3.62 -0.80 13.72
C PHE A 60 -5.06 -1.00 13.26
N GLY A 61 -5.85 -1.66 14.11
CA GLY A 61 -7.26 -1.93 13.83
C GLY A 61 -7.48 -3.35 13.36
N GLY A 62 -8.75 -3.68 13.13
CA GLY A 62 -9.20 -5.01 12.78
C GLY A 62 -10.41 -5.43 13.61
N VAL A 63 -10.77 -6.70 13.50
CA VAL A 63 -11.88 -7.30 14.25
C VAL A 63 -11.39 -8.57 14.93
N VAL A 64 -11.51 -8.64 16.25
CA VAL A 64 -11.20 -9.83 17.04
C VAL A 64 -12.39 -10.11 17.95
N ASP A 65 -12.92 -11.33 17.92
CA ASP A 65 -14.05 -11.77 18.77
C ASP A 65 -15.27 -10.82 18.73
N GLY A 66 -15.57 -10.28 17.54
CA GLY A 66 -16.68 -9.34 17.34
C GLY A 66 -16.38 -7.89 17.75
N ILE A 67 -15.25 -7.62 18.40
CA ILE A 67 -14.80 -6.27 18.75
C ILE A 67 -14.07 -5.67 17.55
N ARG A 68 -14.61 -4.57 17.02
CA ARG A 68 -14.00 -3.80 15.93
C ARG A 68 -13.24 -2.61 16.48
N MET A 69 -11.96 -2.50 16.14
CA MET A 69 -11.19 -1.29 16.31
C MET A 69 -10.93 -0.67 14.93
N THR A 70 -11.50 0.50 14.68
CA THR A 70 -11.28 1.26 13.44
C THR A 70 -10.28 2.36 13.71
N VAL A 71 -9.27 2.47 12.86
CA VAL A 71 -8.33 3.59 12.83
C VAL A 71 -8.53 4.33 11.52
N ALA A 72 -8.55 5.66 11.56
CA ALA A 72 -8.68 6.46 10.35
C ALA A 72 -7.55 6.14 9.38
N GLY A 73 -7.91 5.75 8.16
CA GLY A 73 -6.95 5.15 7.24
C GLY A 73 -6.48 3.78 7.75
N ALA A 74 -7.39 2.86 7.98
CA ALA A 74 -7.05 1.44 8.00
C ALA A 74 -7.23 0.92 6.57
N LEU A 75 -6.23 0.23 6.02
CA LEU A 75 -6.42 -0.48 4.75
C LEU A 75 -7.32 -1.68 5.00
N ASP A 76 -8.29 -1.87 4.10
CA ASP A 76 -8.93 -3.16 3.93
C ASP A 76 -7.97 -4.08 3.16
N TRP A 77 -7.85 -5.32 3.63
CA TRP A 77 -7.02 -6.35 3.03
C TRP A 77 -7.90 -7.55 2.68
N ASN A 78 -7.72 -8.10 1.49
CA ASN A 78 -8.45 -9.27 1.02
C ASN A 78 -7.46 -10.36 0.61
N ILE A 79 -7.57 -11.55 1.18
CA ILE A 79 -6.74 -12.69 0.79
C ILE A 79 -6.98 -13.00 -0.70
N GLY A 80 -5.90 -13.21 -1.45
CA GLY A 80 -5.90 -13.41 -2.89
C GLY A 80 -5.89 -12.13 -3.71
N GLU A 81 -6.00 -10.95 -3.09
CA GLU A 81 -5.89 -9.69 -3.83
C GLU A 81 -4.45 -9.44 -4.29
N GLU A 82 -4.32 -8.93 -5.51
CA GLU A 82 -3.06 -8.50 -6.08
C GLU A 82 -2.84 -7.01 -5.78
N VAL A 83 -1.63 -6.65 -5.37
CA VAL A 83 -1.30 -5.30 -4.88
C VAL A 83 0.03 -4.77 -5.42
N ILE A 84 0.09 -3.46 -5.58
CA ILE A 84 1.33 -2.68 -5.60
C ILE A 84 1.52 -2.04 -4.23
N LEU A 85 2.71 -2.21 -3.65
CA LEU A 85 3.05 -1.66 -2.34
C LEU A 85 4.30 -0.80 -2.42
N PHE A 86 4.19 0.42 -1.89
CA PHE A 86 5.30 1.32 -1.61
C PHE A 86 5.70 1.11 -0.16
N ILE A 87 6.88 0.53 0.05
CA ILE A 87 7.36 0.09 1.36
C ILE A 87 8.46 1.04 1.84
N GLU A 88 8.26 1.62 3.01
CA GLU A 88 9.28 2.35 3.76
C GLU A 88 9.97 1.38 4.73
N ALA A 89 11.26 1.61 5.02
CA ALA A 89 11.89 0.95 6.17
C ALA A 89 11.09 1.30 7.44
N SER A 90 10.75 0.28 8.21
CA SER A 90 10.38 0.47 9.61
C SER A 90 11.44 -0.20 10.50
N LEU A 91 11.16 -0.36 11.79
CA LEU A 91 12.10 -0.95 12.75
C LEU A 91 12.56 -2.34 12.27
N PRO A 92 13.79 -2.79 12.58
CA PRO A 92 14.32 -4.07 12.13
C PRO A 92 13.31 -5.21 12.40
N GLY A 93 12.93 -5.94 11.34
CA GLY A 93 11.97 -7.06 11.41
C GLY A 93 10.49 -6.69 11.29
N ARG A 94 10.13 -5.42 11.08
CA ARG A 94 8.75 -4.96 10.82
C ARG A 94 8.76 -4.03 9.61
N HIS A 95 7.92 -4.26 8.61
CA HIS A 95 7.75 -3.34 7.48
C HIS A 95 6.46 -2.53 7.67
N ARG A 96 6.48 -1.25 7.29
CA ARG A 96 5.28 -0.41 7.22
C ARG A 96 5.07 0.03 5.78
N VAL A 97 3.80 0.14 5.38
CA VAL A 97 3.44 0.76 4.11
C VAL A 97 3.71 2.27 4.21
N SER A 98 4.36 2.82 3.20
CA SER A 98 4.63 4.25 3.05
C SER A 98 3.33 5.05 3.07
N GLY A 99 3.29 6.18 3.77
CA GLY A 99 2.09 7.02 3.83
C GLY A 99 0.94 6.40 4.59
N PHE A 100 1.20 5.39 5.43
CA PHE A 100 0.22 4.47 6.02
C PHE A 100 -0.52 3.66 4.95
N ASN A 101 -1.40 4.31 4.18
CA ASN A 101 -2.30 3.64 3.24
C ASN A 101 -2.18 4.17 1.83
N GLN A 102 -1.56 5.35 1.67
CA GLN A 102 -1.41 5.99 0.36
C GLN A 102 -0.49 5.16 -0.55
N GLY A 103 0.40 4.35 0.02
CA GLY A 103 1.28 3.44 -0.70
C GLY A 103 0.69 2.07 -1.10
N LYS A 104 -0.60 1.78 -0.87
CA LYS A 104 -1.24 0.53 -1.33
C LYS A 104 -2.14 0.80 -2.53
N TYR A 105 -1.94 0.03 -3.60
CA TYR A 105 -2.84 0.01 -4.75
C TYR A 105 -3.28 -1.43 -5.02
N SER A 106 -4.58 -1.67 -5.18
CA SER A 106 -5.08 -2.96 -5.67
C SER A 106 -4.91 -3.02 -7.19
N VAL A 107 -4.49 -4.18 -7.71
CA VAL A 107 -4.38 -4.43 -9.15
C VAL A 107 -5.64 -5.12 -9.64
N GLU A 108 -6.20 -4.60 -10.73
CA GLU A 108 -7.27 -5.21 -11.49
C GLU A 108 -6.80 -5.43 -12.92
N HIS A 109 -7.26 -6.51 -13.54
CA HIS A 109 -6.97 -6.78 -14.95
C HIS A 109 -8.20 -6.47 -15.77
N ASP A 110 -8.04 -5.65 -16.80
CA ASP A 110 -9.09 -5.42 -17.77
C ASP A 110 -9.39 -6.74 -18.51
N PRO A 111 -10.64 -7.23 -18.49
CA PRO A 111 -10.97 -8.56 -18.99
C PRO A 111 -10.91 -8.68 -20.51
N VAL A 112 -10.85 -7.56 -21.24
CA VAL A 112 -10.83 -7.52 -22.70
C VAL A 112 -9.41 -7.35 -23.22
N THR A 113 -8.66 -6.43 -22.62
CA THR A 113 -7.33 -6.01 -23.08
C THR A 113 -6.20 -6.67 -22.29
N GLY A 114 -6.48 -7.22 -21.11
CA GLY A 114 -5.47 -7.74 -20.19
C GLY A 114 -4.63 -6.65 -19.50
N LEU A 115 -4.95 -5.37 -19.71
CA LEU A 115 -4.21 -4.27 -19.11
C LEU A 115 -4.40 -4.25 -17.59
N SER A 116 -3.28 -4.16 -16.86
CA SER A 116 -3.30 -3.98 -15.41
C SER A 116 -3.63 -2.54 -15.06
N ILE A 117 -4.72 -2.36 -14.33
CA ILE A 117 -5.20 -1.10 -13.80
C ILE A 117 -5.04 -1.13 -12.29
N VAL A 118 -4.40 -0.10 -11.73
CA VAL A 118 -4.25 0.05 -10.29
C VAL A 118 -5.34 0.95 -9.73
N ARG A 119 -5.83 0.62 -8.54
CA ARG A 119 -6.74 1.47 -7.76
C ARG A 119 -6.16 1.72 -6.39
N GLN A 120 -6.03 2.99 -6.03
CA GLN A 120 -5.70 3.38 -4.66
C GLN A 120 -6.95 3.19 -3.79
N ALA A 121 -6.86 2.36 -2.76
CA ALA A 121 -7.95 2.12 -1.83
C ALA A 121 -7.78 2.97 -0.56
N GLY A 122 -8.90 3.36 0.07
CA GLY A 122 -8.89 3.79 1.46
C GLY A 122 -9.05 5.28 1.74
N PHE A 123 -9.40 6.12 0.76
CA PHE A 123 -9.74 7.52 1.02
C PHE A 123 -10.87 8.03 0.13
N SER A 124 -11.84 8.68 0.75
CA SER A 124 -12.64 9.71 0.09
C SER A 124 -11.81 11.00 -0.02
N PRO A 125 -12.00 11.83 -1.07
CA PRO A 125 -11.34 13.13 -1.17
C PRO A 125 -11.51 14.02 0.07
N ALA A 126 -12.60 13.85 0.83
CA ALA A 126 -12.90 14.59 2.05
C ALA A 126 -11.97 14.25 3.24
N GLU A 127 -11.26 13.12 3.19
CA GLU A 127 -10.37 12.65 4.26
C GLU A 127 -8.91 13.12 4.07
N LEU A 128 -8.61 13.76 2.94
CA LEU A 128 -7.29 14.23 2.54
C LEU A 128 -7.21 15.75 2.60
N VAL A 129 -6.23 16.26 3.34
CA VAL A 129 -5.93 17.70 3.39
C VAL A 129 -4.86 18.00 2.35
N GLY A 130 -5.16 18.91 1.42
CA GLY A 130 -4.21 19.41 0.42
C GLY A 130 -4.08 18.56 -0.84
N ALA A 131 -4.97 17.60 -1.08
CA ALA A 131 -5.02 16.87 -2.35
C ALA A 131 -5.59 17.77 -3.46
N PRO A 132 -4.87 17.99 -4.57
CA PRO A 132 -5.44 18.66 -5.74
C PRO A 132 -6.53 17.76 -6.34
N LEU A 133 -7.74 18.28 -6.54
CA LEU A 133 -8.87 17.48 -7.07
C LEU A 133 -8.61 16.94 -8.49
N ASP A 134 -7.76 17.61 -9.24
CA ASP A 134 -7.29 17.26 -10.58
C ASP A 134 -6.16 16.22 -10.59
N GLU A 135 -5.34 16.16 -9.54
CA GLU A 135 -4.29 15.15 -9.38
C GLU A 135 -4.77 13.86 -8.69
N PHE A 136 -5.85 13.94 -7.91
CA PHE A 136 -6.39 12.80 -7.17
C PHE A 136 -7.05 11.78 -8.11
N ARG A 137 -6.23 10.86 -8.62
CA ARG A 137 -6.67 9.71 -9.41
C ARG A 137 -6.76 8.47 -8.53
N THR A 138 -7.98 8.05 -8.24
CA THR A 138 -8.22 6.77 -7.54
C THR A 138 -7.90 5.55 -8.40
N ARG A 139 -7.78 5.72 -9.74
CA ARG A 139 -7.55 4.64 -10.71
C ARG A 139 -6.67 5.12 -11.87
N MET A 140 -5.67 4.33 -12.25
CA MET A 140 -4.78 4.59 -13.40
C MET A 140 -4.15 3.28 -13.92
N PRO A 141 -3.60 3.23 -15.15
CA PRO A 141 -2.81 2.08 -15.60
C PRO A 141 -1.58 1.84 -14.71
N LEU A 142 -1.18 0.56 -14.53
CA LEU A 142 0.01 0.22 -13.76
C LEU A 142 1.27 0.89 -14.32
N GLY A 143 1.41 0.95 -15.65
CA GLY A 143 2.53 1.64 -16.29
C GLY A 143 2.63 3.12 -15.90
N GLU A 144 1.51 3.84 -15.91
CA GLU A 144 1.45 5.25 -15.49
C GLU A 144 1.83 5.43 -14.02
N LEU A 145 1.38 4.54 -13.12
CA LEU A 145 1.78 4.56 -11.72
C LEU A 145 3.30 4.43 -11.57
N LEU A 146 3.90 3.47 -12.29
CA LEU A 146 5.33 3.19 -12.20
C LEU A 146 6.16 4.33 -12.81
N GLU A 147 5.77 4.89 -13.95
CA GLU A 147 6.43 6.05 -14.57
C GLU A 147 6.49 7.25 -13.61
N ARG A 148 5.39 7.50 -12.88
CA ARG A 148 5.33 8.56 -11.87
C ARG A 148 6.14 8.25 -10.62
N ALA A 149 6.13 6.99 -10.18
CA ALA A 149 6.80 6.55 -8.96
C ALA A 149 8.32 6.40 -9.11
N LEU A 150 8.78 6.15 -10.33
CA LEU A 150 10.18 5.91 -10.69
C LEU A 150 10.62 6.96 -11.69
N PRO A 151 10.74 8.24 -11.28
CA PRO A 151 11.24 9.26 -12.19
C PRO A 151 12.63 8.82 -12.69
N SER A 152 12.76 8.68 -14.01
CA SER A 152 14.02 8.38 -14.66
C SER A 152 15.08 9.37 -14.17
N ASP A 153 16.27 8.88 -13.84
CA ASP A 153 17.46 9.71 -13.60
C ASP A 153 17.87 10.43 -14.91
N GLU A 154 17.04 11.32 -15.43
CA GLU A 154 17.42 12.32 -16.44
C GLU A 154 17.89 13.58 -15.71
N GLY A 155 19.04 13.47 -15.05
CA GLY A 155 19.61 14.59 -14.29
C GLY A 155 21.12 14.52 -14.04
N GLY A 156 21.82 13.53 -14.60
CA GLY A 156 23.28 13.44 -14.52
C GLY A 156 23.97 14.25 -15.61
N ARG A 157 24.24 15.53 -15.35
CA ARG A 157 25.37 16.27 -15.95
C ARG A 157 26.21 16.89 -14.86
#